data_AF-A0A1T3CHP7-F1
#
_entry.id   AF-A0A1T3CHP7-F1
#
_cell.length_a   1.000
_cell.length_b   1.000
_cell.length_c   1.000
_cell.angle_alpha   90.00
_cell.angle_beta   90.00
_cell.angle_gamma   90.00
#
_symmetry.space_group_name_H-M   'P 1'
#
loop_
_entity.id
_entity.type
_entity.pdbx_description
1 polymer ?
#
loop_
_entity_poly.entity_id
_entity_poly.type
_entity_poly.pdbx_seq_one_letter_code
_entity_poly.pdbx_strand_id
1 'polypeptide(L)'
;MSAKYILGALSLLLANIHAAPTGNKPAPSVISYCPPTAATFETQQKIFAEFVEIMFTERNITKAYNIHLLADPNYVDHDAFHGPSKADGLALVVPWFHDTAFSVWNTFVQNDIGISVEMGVMKNGTTAAFVDFWRFQGTCIVEHWDVIEYVTGDSPNPSPLFPLPPPLKATTDGGKGQ
;
A
#
# COMPACT_ATOMS: atom_id res chain seq x y z
N MET A 1 -64.81 20.90 36.26
CA MET A 1 -64.64 22.37 36.31
C MET A 1 -63.24 22.70 35.83
N SER A 2 -63.17 23.65 34.90
CA SER A 2 -62.01 24.01 34.09
C SER A 2 -60.95 24.77 34.90
N ALA A 3 -59.67 24.43 34.76
CA ALA A 3 -58.57 25.21 35.30
C ALA A 3 -57.55 25.51 34.18
N LYS A 4 -57.28 26.81 34.04
CA LYS A 4 -56.66 27.50 32.91
C LYS A 4 -55.14 27.28 32.84
N TYR A 5 -54.64 27.24 31.60
CA TYR A 5 -53.22 27.24 31.22
C TYR A 5 -52.52 28.53 31.69
N ILE A 6 -51.34 28.39 32.30
CA ILE A 6 -50.36 29.48 32.45
C ILE A 6 -49.18 29.13 31.54
N LEU A 7 -48.96 29.98 30.52
CA LEU A 7 -47.77 29.98 29.68
C LEU A 7 -46.55 30.37 30.55
N GLY A 8 -45.64 29.44 30.76
CA GLY A 8 -44.28 29.72 31.23
C GLY A 8 -43.32 29.73 30.04
N ALA A 9 -42.71 30.88 29.75
CA ALA A 9 -41.70 31.01 28.71
C ALA A 9 -40.42 30.27 29.11
N LEU A 10 -40.04 29.26 28.34
CA LEU A 10 -38.79 28.51 28.50
C LEU A 10 -37.68 29.26 27.72
N SER A 11 -36.87 30.06 28.40
CA SER A 11 -35.66 30.64 27.81
C SER A 11 -34.60 29.55 27.68
N LEU A 12 -34.38 29.05 26.46
CA LEU A 12 -33.19 28.27 26.13
C LEU A 12 -31.97 29.21 26.10
N LEU A 13 -31.07 29.07 27.07
CA LEU A 13 -29.69 29.55 26.92
C LEU A 13 -28.95 28.61 25.97
N LEU A 14 -28.75 29.04 24.73
CA LEU A 14 -27.77 28.44 23.82
C LEU A 14 -26.36 28.87 24.26
N ALA A 15 -25.64 27.97 24.94
CA ALA A 15 -24.21 28.15 25.14
C ALA A 15 -23.49 27.91 23.80
N ASN A 16 -23.05 29.00 23.16
CA ASN A 16 -22.16 28.92 21.99
C ASN A 16 -20.77 28.45 22.44
N ILE A 17 -20.53 27.14 22.42
CA ILE A 17 -19.18 26.58 22.52
C ILE A 17 -18.47 26.90 21.20
N HIS A 18 -17.70 27.99 21.17
CA HIS A 18 -16.77 28.23 20.08
C HIS A 18 -15.63 27.22 20.19
N ALA A 19 -15.62 26.23 19.32
CA ALA A 19 -14.42 25.43 19.07
C ALA A 19 -13.32 26.38 18.59
N ALA A 20 -12.22 26.45 19.33
CA ALA A 20 -11.03 27.16 18.89
C ALA A 20 -10.52 26.53 17.58
N PRO A 21 -10.11 27.32 16.58
CA PRO A 21 -9.52 26.77 15.38
C PRO A 21 -8.19 26.11 15.77
N THR A 22 -8.13 24.79 15.66
CA THR A 22 -6.85 24.07 15.67
C THR A 22 -6.10 24.54 14.44
N GLY A 23 -5.13 25.43 14.62
CA GLY A 23 -4.21 25.80 13.56
C GLY A 23 -3.56 24.53 13.03
N ASN A 24 -3.85 24.18 11.77
CA ASN A 24 -3.14 23.14 11.05
C ASN A 24 -1.68 23.60 10.93
N LYS A 25 -0.84 23.20 11.88
CA LYS A 25 0.59 23.24 11.70
C LYS A 25 0.88 22.32 10.50
N PRO A 26 1.52 22.80 9.42
CA PRO A 26 1.94 21.93 8.34
C PRO A 26 2.75 20.78 8.94
N ALA A 27 2.39 19.54 8.59
CA ALA A 27 3.23 18.41 8.93
C ALA A 27 4.64 18.69 8.41
N PRO A 28 5.71 18.40 9.16
CA PRO A 28 7.07 18.52 8.66
C PRO A 28 7.19 17.76 7.33
N SER A 29 7.76 18.39 6.31
CA SER A 29 8.06 17.68 5.06
C SER A 29 9.16 16.68 5.37
N VAL A 30 8.81 15.40 5.50
CA VAL A 30 9.79 14.34 5.69
C VAL A 30 10.62 14.23 4.40
N ILE A 31 11.95 14.37 4.54
CA ILE A 31 12.90 14.27 3.42
C ILE A 31 13.35 12.81 3.25
N SER A 32 13.50 12.08 4.36
CA SER A 32 13.78 10.64 4.42
C SER A 32 13.49 10.10 5.82
N TYR A 33 13.14 8.82 5.92
CA TYR A 33 13.01 8.05 7.16
C TYR A 33 14.29 7.29 7.53
N CYS A 34 15.35 7.45 6.74
CA CYS A 34 16.66 6.85 6.94
C CYS A 34 17.72 7.94 7.25
N PRO A 35 18.75 7.66 8.08
CA PRO A 35 19.05 6.40 8.77
C PRO A 35 17.99 6.00 9.82
N PRO A 36 17.94 4.72 10.22
CA PRO A 36 16.90 4.21 11.11
C PRO A 36 16.91 4.90 12.47
N THR A 37 15.74 5.34 12.91
CA THR A 37 15.47 5.80 14.29
C THR A 37 14.40 4.94 14.94
N ALA A 38 14.30 4.93 16.27
CA ALA A 38 13.29 4.12 16.96
C ALA A 38 11.86 4.48 16.50
N ALA A 39 11.07 3.47 16.16
CA ALA A 39 9.67 3.63 15.74
C ALA A 39 8.78 2.70 16.55
N THR A 40 7.54 3.13 16.79
CA THR A 40 6.49 2.22 17.25
C THR A 40 5.90 1.47 16.07
N PHE A 41 5.14 0.42 16.36
CA PHE A 41 4.30 -0.26 15.39
C PHE A 41 3.40 0.69 14.58
N GLU A 42 2.72 1.62 15.25
CA GLU A 42 1.82 2.58 14.60
C GLU A 42 2.60 3.56 13.69
N THR A 43 3.82 3.94 14.08
CA THR A 43 4.71 4.73 13.22
C THR A 43 5.10 3.96 11.97
N GLN A 44 5.51 2.70 12.09
CA GLN A 44 5.83 1.86 10.93
C GLN A 44 4.63 1.65 10.01
N GLN A 45 3.42 1.46 10.57
CA GLN A 45 2.20 1.38 9.77
C GLN A 45 1.97 2.64 8.92
N LYS A 46 2.17 3.83 9.49
CA LYS A 46 2.03 5.10 8.76
C LYS A 46 3.11 5.27 7.68
N ILE A 47 4.35 4.93 8.01
CA ILE A 47 5.48 4.98 7.06
C ILE A 47 5.24 4.00 5.91
N PHE A 48 4.80 2.78 6.20
CA PHE A 48 4.53 1.79 5.17
C PHE A 48 3.33 2.18 4.29
N ALA A 49 2.27 2.75 4.88
CA ALA A 49 1.15 3.27 4.11
C ALA A 49 1.58 4.41 3.15
N GLU A 50 2.45 5.31 3.61
CA GLU A 50 3.02 6.37 2.76
C GLU A 50 3.89 5.79 1.63
N PHE A 51 4.74 4.81 1.96
CA PHE A 51 5.57 4.10 0.98
C PHE A 51 4.71 3.47 -0.13
N VAL A 52 3.69 2.69 0.23
CA VAL A 52 2.79 2.02 -0.71
C VAL A 52 2.01 3.04 -1.54
N GLU A 53 1.53 4.13 -0.94
CA GLU A 53 0.80 5.19 -1.65
C GLU A 53 1.68 5.86 -2.72
N ILE A 54 2.92 6.23 -2.37
CA ILE A 54 3.84 6.85 -3.33
C ILE A 54 4.21 5.85 -4.44
N MET A 55 4.42 4.59 -4.08
CA MET A 55 4.85 3.55 -5.01
C MET A 55 3.74 3.17 -5.99
N PHE A 56 2.55 2.83 -5.50
CA PHE A 56 1.47 2.26 -6.32
C PHE A 56 0.46 3.29 -6.80
N THR A 57 0.12 4.30 -6.00
CA THR A 57 -0.87 5.33 -6.35
C THR A 57 -0.24 6.50 -7.08
N GLU A 58 0.80 7.13 -6.50
CA GLU A 58 1.53 8.21 -7.18
C GLU A 58 2.39 7.69 -8.34
N ARG A 59 2.70 6.38 -8.35
CA ARG A 59 3.55 5.71 -9.36
C ARG A 59 4.94 6.33 -9.44
N ASN A 60 5.50 6.73 -8.30
CA ASN A 60 6.80 7.39 -8.19
C ASN A 60 7.78 6.55 -7.37
N ILE A 61 8.25 5.45 -7.97
CA ILE A 61 9.15 4.48 -7.35
C ILE A 61 10.41 5.15 -6.82
N THR A 62 11.02 6.03 -7.61
CA THR A 62 12.23 6.77 -7.22
C THR A 62 12.00 7.59 -5.94
N LYS A 63 10.85 8.26 -5.81
CA LYS A 63 10.48 9.00 -4.59
C LYS A 63 10.26 8.04 -3.41
N ALA A 64 9.50 6.95 -3.61
CA ALA A 64 9.24 5.95 -2.57
C ALA A 64 10.57 5.41 -1.99
N TYR A 65 11.46 4.98 -2.89
CA TYR A 65 12.77 4.44 -2.55
C TYR A 65 13.65 5.47 -1.83
N ASN A 66 13.72 6.71 -2.33
CA ASN A 66 14.55 7.75 -1.71
C ASN A 66 14.09 8.15 -0.31
N ILE A 67 12.79 8.18 -0.06
CA ILE A 67 12.26 8.57 1.25
C ILE A 67 12.36 7.40 2.25
N HIS A 68 12.10 6.16 1.83
CA HIS A 68 11.82 5.06 2.76
C HIS A 68 12.93 4.01 2.88
N LEU A 69 13.73 3.80 1.84
CA LEU A 69 14.73 2.72 1.81
C LEU A 69 16.11 3.24 2.20
N LEU A 70 16.83 2.42 2.97
CA LEU A 70 18.23 2.62 3.33
C LEU A 70 19.08 2.82 2.08
N ALA A 71 20.14 3.62 2.20
CA ALA A 71 21.08 3.83 1.11
C ALA A 71 22.03 2.63 0.95
N ASP A 72 22.43 2.37 -0.30
CA ASP A 72 23.52 1.46 -0.62
C ASP A 72 24.83 1.90 0.09
N PRO A 73 25.71 0.97 0.46
CA PRO A 73 25.66 -0.48 0.18
C PRO A 73 24.93 -1.30 1.26
N ASN A 74 24.20 -0.66 2.18
CA ASN A 74 23.67 -1.33 3.37
C ASN A 74 22.22 -1.83 3.22
N TYR A 75 21.52 -1.36 2.19
CA TYR A 75 20.24 -1.96 1.79
C TYR A 75 20.49 -3.31 1.13
N VAL A 76 19.58 -4.26 1.35
CA VAL A 76 19.66 -5.60 0.77
C VAL A 76 18.35 -5.92 0.05
N ASP A 77 18.46 -6.28 -1.21
CA ASP A 77 17.35 -6.77 -2.01
C ASP A 77 17.52 -8.26 -2.33
N HIS A 78 16.42 -9.01 -2.29
CA HIS A 78 16.38 -10.45 -2.56
C HIS A 78 15.54 -10.81 -3.78
N ASP A 79 15.04 -9.82 -4.53
CA ASP A 79 14.34 -10.05 -5.81
C ASP A 79 15.17 -10.98 -6.72
N ALA A 80 14.51 -11.99 -7.29
CA ALA A 80 15.15 -13.04 -8.07
C ALA A 80 15.66 -12.58 -9.46
N PHE A 81 15.34 -11.35 -9.88
CA PHE A 81 15.53 -10.81 -11.22
C PHE A 81 16.56 -9.67 -11.29
N HIS A 82 17.10 -9.20 -10.16
CA HIS A 82 18.15 -8.19 -10.15
C HIS A 82 19.22 -8.40 -9.06
N GLY A 83 20.24 -7.52 -9.04
CA GLY A 83 21.31 -7.53 -8.03
C GLY A 83 20.83 -7.03 -6.66
N PRO A 84 21.61 -7.20 -5.59
CA PRO A 84 21.12 -7.01 -4.22
C PRO A 84 21.00 -5.54 -3.77
N SER A 85 21.28 -4.57 -4.64
CA SER A 85 21.32 -3.16 -4.26
C SER A 85 20.03 -2.42 -4.57
N LYS A 86 19.82 -1.29 -3.88
CA LYS A 86 18.71 -0.36 -4.17
C LYS A 86 18.81 0.19 -5.59
N ALA A 87 20.03 0.43 -6.08
CA ALA A 87 20.28 0.88 -7.44
C ALA A 87 19.88 -0.17 -8.50
N ASP A 88 20.18 -1.46 -8.25
CA ASP A 88 19.77 -2.55 -9.15
C ASP A 88 18.25 -2.67 -9.23
N GLY A 89 17.57 -2.59 -8.08
CA GLY A 89 16.10 -2.60 -8.02
C GLY A 89 15.48 -1.42 -8.75
N LEU A 90 15.98 -0.20 -8.58
CA LEU A 90 15.49 0.96 -9.35
C LEU A 90 15.67 0.78 -10.86
N ALA A 91 16.78 0.19 -11.30
CA ALA A 91 17.07 -0.03 -12.71
C ALA A 91 16.08 -1.02 -13.36
N LEU A 92 15.64 -2.05 -12.64
CA LEU A 92 14.65 -3.02 -13.12
C LEU A 92 13.20 -2.52 -12.95
N VAL A 93 12.86 -2.08 -11.73
CA VAL A 93 11.48 -1.83 -11.32
C VAL A 93 10.94 -0.58 -11.98
N VAL A 94 11.68 0.53 -12.07
CA VAL A 94 11.14 1.79 -12.62
C VAL A 94 10.54 1.61 -14.03
N PRO A 95 11.25 1.05 -15.03
CA PRO A 95 10.68 0.83 -16.36
C PRO A 95 9.47 -0.11 -16.33
N TRP A 96 9.59 -1.23 -15.63
CA TRP A 96 8.57 -2.28 -15.62
C TRP A 96 7.27 -1.83 -14.92
N PHE A 97 7.42 -1.08 -13.83
CA PHE A 97 6.30 -0.58 -13.04
C PHE A 97 5.47 0.42 -13.84
N HIS A 98 6.11 1.29 -14.63
CA HIS A 98 5.41 2.25 -15.50
C HIS A 98 4.54 1.58 -16.57
N ASP A 99 4.97 0.41 -17.07
CA ASP A 99 4.27 -0.37 -18.10
C ASP A 99 3.23 -1.37 -17.53
N THR A 100 3.11 -1.45 -16.21
CA THR A 100 2.22 -2.39 -15.51
C THR A 100 1.15 -1.63 -14.72
N ALA A 101 -0.10 -2.04 -14.87
CA ALA A 101 -1.21 -1.56 -14.05
C ALA A 101 -1.29 -2.42 -12.77
N PHE A 102 -1.18 -1.78 -11.61
CA PHE A 102 -1.25 -2.47 -10.33
C PHE A 102 -2.57 -2.22 -9.61
N SER A 103 -2.98 -3.21 -8.83
CA SER A 103 -4.02 -3.08 -7.81
C SER A 103 -3.48 -3.66 -6.50
N VAL A 104 -3.34 -2.81 -5.49
CA VAL A 104 -2.95 -3.24 -4.13
C VAL A 104 -4.20 -3.78 -3.44
N TRP A 105 -4.18 -5.05 -3.05
CA TRP A 105 -5.29 -5.73 -2.39
C TRP A 105 -5.28 -5.54 -0.89
N ASN A 106 -4.10 -5.67 -0.27
CA ASN A 106 -3.96 -5.53 1.16
C ASN A 106 -2.54 -5.10 1.54
N THR A 107 -2.44 -4.45 2.69
CA THR A 107 -1.18 -4.10 3.31
C THR A 107 -1.22 -4.43 4.79
N PHE A 108 -0.11 -4.97 5.29
CA PHE A 108 0.04 -5.34 6.69
C PHE A 108 1.36 -4.80 7.20
N VAL A 109 1.43 -4.52 8.50
CA VAL A 109 2.69 -4.40 9.21
C VAL A 109 2.58 -5.29 10.42
N GLN A 110 3.63 -6.04 10.74
CA GLN A 110 3.75 -6.83 11.96
C GLN A 110 5.22 -7.19 12.21
N ASN A 111 5.69 -7.11 13.45
CA ASN A 111 7.05 -7.51 13.83
C ASN A 111 8.15 -6.93 12.92
N ASP A 112 8.09 -5.61 12.68
CA ASP A 112 9.01 -4.89 11.78
C ASP A 112 8.98 -5.36 10.31
N ILE A 113 7.95 -6.08 9.87
CA ILE A 113 7.75 -6.46 8.47
C ILE A 113 6.50 -5.78 7.92
N GLY A 114 6.66 -4.95 6.90
CA GLY A 114 5.58 -4.51 6.02
C GLY A 114 5.33 -5.56 4.94
N ILE A 115 4.08 -5.84 4.61
CA ILE A 115 3.70 -6.76 3.52
C ILE A 115 2.70 -6.04 2.63
N SER A 116 2.94 -6.03 1.32
CA SER A 116 1.93 -5.66 0.33
C SER A 116 1.55 -6.89 -0.50
N VAL A 117 0.28 -6.95 -0.90
CA VAL A 117 -0.25 -8.00 -1.77
C VAL A 117 -0.87 -7.30 -2.96
N GLU A 118 -0.32 -7.53 -4.14
CA GLU A 118 -0.73 -6.80 -5.34
C GLU A 118 -0.92 -7.69 -6.57
N MET A 119 -1.76 -7.19 -7.48
CA MET A 119 -1.97 -7.76 -8.79
C MET A 119 -1.44 -6.79 -9.83
N GLY A 120 -0.51 -7.26 -10.68
CA GLY A 120 -0.02 -6.54 -11.84
C GLY A 120 -0.61 -7.07 -13.14
N VAL A 121 -1.07 -6.18 -14.02
CA VAL A 121 -1.48 -6.48 -15.39
C VAL A 121 -0.57 -5.70 -16.34
N MET A 122 0.26 -6.42 -17.08
CA MET A 122 1.21 -5.85 -18.05
C MET A 122 0.49 -5.49 -19.36
N LYS A 123 1.08 -4.58 -20.15
CA LYS A 123 0.52 -4.14 -21.45
C LYS A 123 0.20 -5.28 -22.43
N ASN A 124 0.95 -6.38 -22.39
CA ASN A 124 0.73 -7.55 -23.25
C ASN A 124 -0.37 -8.51 -22.73
N GLY A 125 -1.02 -8.19 -21.61
CA GLY A 125 -2.04 -9.01 -20.96
C GLY A 125 -1.52 -10.01 -19.93
N THR A 126 -0.18 -10.17 -19.80
CA THR A 126 0.40 -11.00 -18.74
C THR A 126 -0.03 -10.44 -17.39
N THR A 127 -0.53 -11.33 -16.53
CA THR A 127 -0.99 -11.00 -15.18
C THR A 127 -0.14 -11.75 -14.17
N ALA A 128 0.26 -11.10 -13.07
CA ALA A 128 1.07 -11.70 -12.02
C ALA A 128 0.68 -11.17 -10.64
N ALA A 129 0.56 -12.08 -9.69
CA ALA A 129 0.37 -11.81 -8.27
C ALA A 129 1.73 -11.62 -7.62
N PHE A 130 1.81 -10.63 -6.74
CA PHE A 130 3.02 -10.31 -5.99
C PHE A 130 2.66 -10.27 -4.51
N VAL A 131 3.64 -10.68 -3.70
CA VAL A 131 3.65 -10.43 -2.28
C VAL A 131 5.04 -9.92 -1.93
N ASP A 132 5.13 -8.61 -1.70
CA ASP A 132 6.37 -7.96 -1.28
C ASP A 132 6.46 -7.92 0.26
N PHE A 133 7.62 -8.25 0.80
CA PHE A 133 7.98 -8.18 2.21
C PHE A 133 9.06 -7.13 2.40
N TRP A 134 8.81 -6.17 3.28
CA TRP A 134 9.68 -5.04 3.54
C TRP A 134 10.09 -5.02 5.01
N ARG A 135 11.34 -5.35 5.31
CA ARG A 135 11.81 -5.30 6.70
C ARG A 135 12.22 -3.90 7.09
N PHE A 136 11.67 -3.46 8.20
CA PHE A 136 12.03 -2.24 8.89
C PHE A 136 13.18 -2.45 9.87
N GLN A 137 13.95 -1.38 10.05
CA GLN A 137 14.70 -1.13 11.27
C GLN A 137 14.21 0.22 11.79
N GLY A 138 13.35 0.19 12.81
CA GLY A 138 12.73 1.42 13.31
C GLY A 138 11.95 2.14 12.20
N THR A 139 12.34 3.36 11.84
CA THR A 139 11.68 4.16 10.78
C THR A 139 12.05 3.79 9.35
N CYS A 140 13.18 3.11 9.12
CA CYS A 140 13.74 2.91 7.78
C CYS A 140 13.47 1.50 7.27
N ILE A 141 13.13 1.34 5.99
CA ILE A 141 13.10 0.03 5.31
C ILE A 141 14.52 -0.31 4.91
N VAL A 142 15.00 -1.48 5.30
CA VAL A 142 16.41 -1.86 5.14
C VAL A 142 16.61 -3.11 4.29
N GLU A 143 15.54 -3.85 4.01
CA GLU A 143 15.60 -5.11 3.27
C GLU A 143 14.27 -5.45 2.60
N HIS A 144 14.32 -6.10 1.45
CA HIS A 144 13.18 -6.47 0.63
C HIS A 144 13.25 -7.91 0.12
N TRP A 145 12.10 -8.59 0.08
CA TRP A 145 11.89 -9.86 -0.64
C TRP A 145 10.55 -9.79 -1.35
N ASP A 146 10.43 -10.52 -2.46
CA ASP A 146 9.15 -10.74 -3.12
C ASP A 146 8.93 -12.21 -3.46
N VAL A 147 7.67 -12.53 -3.75
CA VAL A 147 7.28 -13.75 -4.45
C VAL A 147 6.32 -13.38 -5.56
N ILE A 148 6.59 -13.89 -6.76
CA ILE A 148 5.82 -13.61 -7.96
C ILE A 148 5.18 -14.90 -8.48
N GLU A 149 3.87 -14.87 -8.68
CA GLU A 149 3.09 -15.95 -9.31
C GLU A 149 2.36 -15.44 -10.55
N TYR A 150 2.66 -16.00 -11.73
CA TYR A 150 1.92 -15.67 -12.94
C TYR A 150 0.51 -16.26 -12.94
N VAL A 151 -0.48 -15.45 -13.27
CA VAL A 151 -1.87 -15.88 -13.42
C VAL A 151 -2.10 -16.30 -14.88
N THR A 152 -2.09 -17.60 -15.11
CA THR A 152 -2.18 -18.24 -16.44
C THR A 152 -3.61 -18.49 -16.91
N GLY A 153 -4.59 -18.46 -16.02
CA GLY A 153 -6.01 -18.68 -16.32
C GLY A 153 -6.44 -20.15 -16.43
N ASP A 154 -5.52 -21.09 -16.32
CA ASP A 154 -5.76 -22.55 -16.32
C ASP A 154 -5.75 -23.16 -14.90
N SER A 155 -5.78 -22.32 -13.87
CA SER A 155 -5.85 -22.78 -12.48
C SER A 155 -7.10 -23.63 -12.25
N PRO A 156 -6.96 -24.83 -11.66
CA PRO A 156 -8.11 -25.68 -11.35
C PRO A 156 -8.97 -25.11 -10.20
N ASN A 157 -8.45 -24.14 -9.43
CA ASN A 157 -9.18 -23.47 -8.38
C ASN A 157 -10.08 -22.37 -8.98
N PRO A 158 -11.42 -22.48 -8.88
CA PRO A 158 -12.34 -21.48 -9.43
C PRO A 158 -12.42 -20.18 -8.60
N SER A 159 -11.76 -20.13 -7.44
CA SER A 159 -11.73 -18.97 -6.54
C SER A 159 -10.38 -18.28 -6.62
N PRO A 160 -10.22 -17.24 -7.47
CA PRO A 160 -8.95 -16.53 -7.58
C PRO A 160 -8.69 -15.68 -6.33
N LEU A 161 -7.42 -15.51 -5.96
CA LEU A 161 -7.00 -14.64 -4.85
C LEU A 161 -7.39 -13.17 -5.11
N PHE A 162 -7.33 -12.75 -6.38
CA PHE A 162 -7.74 -11.42 -6.85
C PHE A 162 -8.98 -11.53 -7.73
N PRO A 163 -9.90 -10.55 -7.70
CA PRO A 163 -10.95 -10.46 -8.71
C PRO A 163 -10.31 -10.33 -10.09
N LEU A 164 -10.49 -11.33 -10.96
CA LEU A 164 -9.91 -11.28 -12.31
C LEU A 164 -10.49 -10.10 -13.10
N PRO A 165 -9.66 -9.28 -13.77
CA PRO A 165 -10.18 -8.27 -14.68
C PRO A 165 -10.93 -8.97 -15.83
N PRO A 166 -12.13 -8.47 -16.22
CA PRO A 166 -12.76 -8.92 -17.45
C PRO A 166 -11.83 -8.66 -18.65
N PRO A 167 -11.64 -9.59 -19.60
CA PRO A 167 -12.35 -10.84 -19.82
C PRO A 167 -11.47 -12.09 -19.58
N LEU A 168 -10.79 -12.20 -18.44
CA LEU A 168 -10.19 -13.48 -18.04
C LEU A 168 -11.25 -14.32 -17.29
N LYS A 169 -12.35 -14.65 -17.96
CA LYS A 169 -13.20 -15.76 -17.49
C LYS A 169 -12.49 -17.04 -17.91
N ALA A 170 -12.35 -17.98 -16.98
CA ALA A 170 -11.91 -19.34 -17.27
C ALA A 170 -12.63 -19.84 -18.53
N THR A 171 -11.86 -20.23 -19.55
CA THR A 171 -12.39 -20.94 -20.70
C THR A 171 -12.99 -22.24 -20.19
N THR A 172 -14.30 -22.25 -19.99
CA THR A 172 -15.08 -23.48 -19.91
C THR A 172 -15.10 -24.09 -21.30
N ASP A 173 -13.96 -24.61 -21.74
CA ASP A 173 -13.93 -25.55 -22.86
C ASP A 173 -13.39 -26.87 -22.31
N GLY A 174 -14.29 -27.54 -21.58
CA GLY A 174 -14.28 -28.99 -21.45
C GLY A 174 -14.57 -29.62 -22.82
N GLY A 175 -13.63 -29.45 -23.75
CA GLY A 175 -13.59 -30.15 -25.02
C GLY A 175 -12.99 -31.53 -24.81
N LYS A 176 -13.85 -32.54 -24.74
CA LYS A 176 -13.46 -33.95 -24.86
C LYS A 176 -12.67 -34.14 -26.16
N GLY A 177 -11.37 -34.42 -26.05
CA GLY A 177 -10.57 -34.98 -27.13
C GLY A 177 -10.72 -36.50 -27.12
N GLN A 178 -11.41 -36.98 -28.15
CA GLN A 178 -11.41 -38.36 -28.62
C GLN A 178 -10.06 -38.69 -29.27
#